data_AF-A0A3C0B5A3-F1
#
_entry.id   AF-A0A3C0B5A3-F1
#
_cell.length_a   1.000
_cell.length_b   1.000
_cell.length_c   1.000
_cell.angle_alpha   90.00
_cell.angle_beta   90.00
_cell.angle_gamma   90.00
#
_symmetry.space_group_name_H-M   'P 1'
#
loop_
_entity.id
_entity.type
_entity.pdbx_description
1 polymer ?
#
loop_
_entity_poly.entity_id
_entity_poly.type
_entity_poly.pdbx_seq_one_letter_code
_entity_poly.pdbx_strand_id
1 'polypeptide(L)' 'MAKTAKTSKKKVVKVDPIGRAYVSASFNNIIISLTNNTGQVISWASAGKMGF' A
#
# COMPACT_ATOMS: atom_id res chain seq x y z
N MET A 1 -17.77 20.49 13.37
CA MET A 1 -17.08 20.76 12.09
C MET A 1 -16.80 19.43 11.40
N ALA A 2 -17.59 19.06 10.39
CA ALA A 2 -17.40 17.81 9.67
C ALA A 2 -16.12 17.90 8.84
N LYS A 3 -15.17 16.98 9.07
CA LYS A 3 -13.90 16.92 8.35
C LYS A 3 -14.18 16.43 6.94
N THR A 4 -14.31 17.35 5.98
CA THR A 4 -14.48 17.01 4.56
C THR A 4 -13.30 16.15 4.13
N ALA A 5 -13.53 14.86 3.93
CA ALA A 5 -12.51 13.94 3.47
C ALA A 5 -12.08 14.39 2.06
N LYS A 6 -10.89 14.99 1.97
CA LYS A 6 -10.31 15.44 0.70
C LYS A 6 -10.10 14.20 -0.15
N THR A 7 -10.95 13.99 -1.15
CA THR A 7 -10.87 12.83 -2.05
C THR A 7 -9.57 12.92 -2.83
N SER A 8 -8.51 12.27 -2.32
CA SER A 8 -7.25 12.20 -3.05
C SER A 8 -7.52 11.42 -4.33
N LYS A 9 -7.27 12.04 -5.50
CA LYS A 9 -7.31 11.33 -6.77
C LYS A 9 -6.43 10.09 -6.64
N LYS A 10 -7.03 8.91 -6.82
CA LYS A 10 -6.31 7.63 -6.76
C LYS A 10 -5.25 7.69 -7.85
N LYS A 11 -3.98 7.68 -7.46
CA LYS A 11 -2.86 7.70 -8.40
C LYS A 11 -2.99 6.42 -9.24
N VAL A 12 -3.28 6.57 -10.53
CA VAL A 12 -3.39 5.44 -11.45
C VAL A 12 -1.98 4.94 -11.72
N VAL A 13 -1.60 3.87 -11.04
CA VAL A 13 -0.33 3.18 -11.25
C VAL A 13 -0.55 2.11 -12.30
N LYS A 14 0.35 2.00 -13.28
CA LYS A 14 0.32 0.92 -14.27
C LYS A 14 0.60 -0.40 -13.56
N VAL A 15 -0.30 -1.37 -13.74
CA VAL A 15 -0.20 -2.71 -13.17
C VAL A 15 0.30 -3.65 -14.26
N ASP A 16 1.53 -4.09 -14.09
CA ASP A 16 2.16 -5.09 -14.96
C ASP A 16 1.93 -6.50 -14.38
N PRO A 17 1.94 -7.55 -15.22
CA PRO A 17 1.76 -8.93 -14.75
C PRO A 17 2.92 -9.44 -13.88
N ILE A 18 4.08 -8.78 -13.94
CA ILE A 18 5.27 -9.10 -13.15
C ILE A 18 5.62 -7.87 -12.31
N GLY A 19 5.82 -8.08 -11.01
CA GLY A 19 6.12 -7.02 -10.05
C GLY A 19 7.00 -7.52 -8.92
N ARG A 20 7.09 -6.72 -7.86
CA ARG A 20 7.86 -7.05 -6.66
C ARG A 20 6.97 -6.93 -5.43
N ALA A 21 7.18 -7.83 -4.48
CA ALA A 21 6.56 -7.78 -3.17
C ALA A 21 7.63 -7.42 -2.13
N TYR A 22 7.36 -6.40 -1.34
CA TYR A 22 8.21 -5.99 -0.23
C TYR A 22 7.48 -6.27 1.08
N VAL A 23 8.15 -7.02 1.96
CA VAL A 23 7.65 -7.33 3.31
C VAL A 23 8.59 -6.68 4.30
N SER A 24 8.09 -5.67 5.00
CA SER A 24 8.79 -5.05 6.13
C SER A 24 8.18 -5.61 7.41
N ALA A 25 8.92 -6.48 8.09
CA ALA A 25 8.53 -7.05 9.36
C ALA A 25 9.38 -6.41 10.47
N SER A 26 8.69 -5.83 11.45
CA SER A 26 9.28 -5.31 12.68
C SER A 26 8.63 -6.01 13.87
N PHE A 27 9.15 -5.80 15.07
CA PHE A 27 8.59 -6.40 16.29
C PHE A 27 7.12 -6.05 16.52
N ASN A 28 6.66 -4.88 16.08
CA ASN A 28 5.33 -4.36 16.39
C ASN A 28 4.36 -4.39 15.21
N ASN A 29 4.86 -4.56 13.99
CA ASN A 29 4.01 -4.52 12.81
C ASN A 29 4.69 -5.19 11.61
N ILE A 30 3.84 -5.69 10.71
CA ILE A 30 4.24 -6.20 9.40
C ILE A 30 3.51 -5.39 8.35
N ILE A 31 4.27 -4.84 7.39
CA ILE A 31 3.75 -4.09 6.25
C ILE A 31 4.13 -4.84 4.98
N ILE A 32 3.13 -5.11 4.15
CA ILE A 32 3.27 -5.78 2.85
C ILE A 32 2.91 -4.76 1.77
N SER A 33 3.85 -4.49 0.86
CA SER A 33 3.67 -3.58 -0.27
C SER A 33 3.91 -4.31 -1.58
N LEU A 34 2.94 -4.21 -2.50
CA LEU A 34 3.06 -4.70 -3.87
C LEU A 34 3.41 -3.54 -4.79
N THR A 35 4.49 -3.68 -5.56
CA THR A 35 4.99 -2.65 -6.46
C THR A 35 5.16 -3.19 -7.87
N ASN A 36 5.11 -2.29 -8.86
CA ASN A 36 5.58 -2.61 -10.19
C ASN A 36 7.13 -2.61 -10.24
N ASN A 37 7.70 -2.98 -11.39
CA ASN A 37 9.15 -3.07 -11.55
C ASN A 37 9.85 -1.70 -11.50
N THR A 38 9.09 -0.59 -11.65
CA THR A 38 9.59 0.79 -11.49
C THR A 38 9.56 1.28 -10.04
N GLY A 39 9.09 0.45 -9.09
CA GLY A 39 9.00 0.81 -7.68
C GLY A 39 7.76 1.62 -7.28
N GLN A 40 6.77 1.76 -8.16
CA GLN A 40 5.50 2.39 -7.81
C GLN A 40 4.61 1.40 -7.05
N VAL A 41 4.13 1.81 -5.88
CA VAL A 41 3.24 1.00 -5.03
C VAL A 41 1.85 0.92 -5.64
N ILE A 42 1.41 -0.29 -5.95
CA ILE A 42 0.07 -0.59 -6.47
C ILE A 42 -0.91 -0.71 -5.30
N SER A 43 -0.52 -1.45 -4.27
CA SER A 43 -1.32 -1.68 -3.08
C SER A 43 -0.43 -2.01 -1.88
N TRP A 44 -0.94 -1.75 -0.69
CA TRP A 44 -0.28 -2.11 0.55
C TRP A 44 -1.30 -2.48 1.64
N ALA A 45 -0.86 -3.37 2.52
CA ALA A 45 -1.58 -3.80 3.70
C ALA A 45 -0.61 -3.90 4.89
N SER A 46 -1.15 -3.86 6.10
CA SER A 46 -0.38 -4.08 7.33
C SER A 46 -1.21 -4.86 8.33
N ALA A 47 -0.55 -5.48 9.32
CA ALA A 47 -1.23 -6.22 10.38
C ALA A 47 -2.27 -5.32 11.10
N GLY A 48 -1.88 -4.11 11.49
CA GLY A 48 -2.80 -3.16 12.14
C GLY A 48 -3.95 -2.66 11.24
N LYS A 49 -3.77 -2.61 9.91
CA LYS A 49 -4.86 -2.25 8.98
C LYS A 49 -5.92 -3.36 8.88
N MET A 50 -5.56 -4.61 9.16
CA MET A 50 -6.47 -5.76 9.10
C MET A 50 -7.18 -6.03 10.43
N GLY A 51 -6.96 -5.20 11.46
CA GLY A 51 -7.66 -5.28 12.75
C GLY A 51 -6.96 -6.11 13.84
N PHE A 52 -5.64 -6.31 13.71
CA PHE A 52 -4.78 -6.80 14.81
C PHE A 52 -4.31 -5.66 15.71
#